data_AF-A0A967LDP0-F1
#
_entry.id   AF-A0A967LDP0-F1
#
_cell.length_a   1.000
_cell.length_b   1.000
_cell.length_c   1.000
_cell.angle_alpha   90.00
_cell.angle_beta   90.00
_cell.angle_gamma   90.00
#
_symmetry.space_group_name_H-M   'P 1'
#
loop_
_entity.id
_entity.type
_entity.pdbx_description
1 polymer ?
#
loop_
_entity_poly.entity_id
_entity_poly.type
_entity_poly.pdbx_seq_one_letter_code
_entity_poly.pdbx_strand_id
1 'polypeptide(L)'
;THTVEGPDGKQVPAVDFISTVDTPYPWELNIWYHTLNCGFRTRISGETDFPCIYGERVGLGRSYVKLDGKLTFDAWCEGIRQGRNYVGDGRSHLMEFQVDGVAMGEKESESNLQAPGNVTATLKAAAYLNKTPIPGLQNRPADHKPYWHIERARIGDSNEVLVELIVNGYPAAKQKLIADGTLRDLTFDVPIKQ
;
A
#
# COMPACT_ATOMS: atom_id res chain seq x y z
N THR A 1 2.18 15.68 -17.88
CA THR A 1 3.24 14.96 -17.13
C THR A 1 4.42 14.75 -18.06
N HIS A 2 5.65 14.77 -17.54
CA HIS A 2 6.85 14.55 -18.34
C HIS A 2 6.88 13.09 -18.81
N THR A 3 7.09 12.89 -20.11
CA THR A 3 7.23 11.56 -20.71
C THR A 3 8.62 11.39 -21.29
N VAL A 4 9.06 10.15 -21.40
CA VAL A 4 10.30 9.74 -22.07
C VAL A 4 10.00 8.67 -23.10
N GLU A 5 10.89 8.51 -24.08
CA GLU A 5 10.77 7.41 -25.04
C GLU A 5 11.08 6.08 -24.33
N GLY A 6 10.10 5.17 -24.35
CA GLY A 6 10.22 3.83 -23.80
C GLY A 6 10.91 2.85 -24.76
N PRO A 7 11.16 1.61 -24.32
CA PRO A 7 11.89 0.61 -25.10
C PRO A 7 11.25 0.25 -26.46
N ASP A 8 9.94 0.50 -26.63
CA ASP A 8 9.19 0.26 -27.86
C ASP A 8 8.96 1.54 -28.69
N GLY A 9 9.65 2.64 -28.35
CA GLY A 9 9.52 3.94 -29.00
C GLY A 9 8.28 4.73 -28.59
N LYS A 10 7.43 4.19 -27.70
CA LYS A 10 6.26 4.92 -27.20
C LYS A 10 6.63 5.82 -26.04
N GLN A 11 5.93 6.95 -25.92
CA GLN A 11 6.07 7.82 -24.77
C GLN A 11 5.46 7.15 -23.53
N VAL A 12 6.26 7.06 -22.47
CA VAL A 12 5.86 6.53 -21.16
C VAL A 12 6.12 7.58 -20.07
N PRO A 13 5.47 7.50 -18.89
CA PRO A 13 5.79 8.38 -17.77
C PRO A 13 7.29 8.33 -17.44
N ALA A 14 7.88 9.49 -17.16
CA ALA A 14 9.31 9.57 -16.79
C ALA A 14 9.62 8.97 -15.40
N VAL A 15 8.59 8.77 -14.57
CA VAL A 15 8.70 8.23 -13.22
C VAL A 15 7.66 7.14 -13.05
N ASP A 16 8.11 5.92 -12.74
CA ASP A 16 7.24 4.76 -12.56
C ASP A 16 6.72 4.64 -11.13
N PHE A 17 7.59 4.79 -10.12
CA PHE A 17 7.23 4.62 -8.72
C PHE A 17 8.05 5.51 -7.78
N ILE A 18 7.54 5.69 -6.57
CA ILE A 18 8.22 6.33 -5.44
C ILE A 18 8.51 5.25 -4.39
N SER A 19 9.70 5.25 -3.84
CA SER A 19 10.04 4.33 -2.76
C SER A 19 9.52 4.81 -1.40
N THR A 20 9.18 3.87 -0.53
CA THR A 20 8.51 4.08 0.77
C THR A 20 8.95 3.02 1.77
N VAL A 21 8.45 3.12 3.00
CA VAL A 21 8.71 2.22 4.14
C VAL A 21 10.10 2.41 4.78
N ASP A 22 10.82 3.46 4.41
CA ASP A 22 12.13 3.82 4.98
C ASP A 22 12.01 4.85 6.12
N THR A 23 11.03 5.73 6.02
CA THR A 23 10.80 6.89 6.89
C THR A 23 9.37 6.89 7.46
N PRO A 24 8.97 7.86 8.30
CA PRO A 24 7.63 7.93 8.85
C PRO A 24 6.52 7.84 7.80
N TYR A 25 5.62 6.86 7.98
CA TYR A 25 4.50 6.62 7.05
C TYR A 25 3.66 7.86 6.71
N PRO A 26 3.41 8.85 7.60
CA PRO A 26 2.66 10.03 7.22
C PRO A 26 3.41 10.88 6.19
N TRP A 27 4.73 10.96 6.28
CA TRP A 27 5.54 11.78 5.36
C TRP A 27 5.55 11.18 3.96
N GLU A 28 5.82 9.87 3.88
CA GLU A 28 5.90 9.13 2.61
C GLU A 28 4.55 9.02 1.92
N LEU A 29 3.47 8.73 2.67
CA LEU A 29 2.14 8.66 2.08
C LEU A 29 1.65 10.05 1.63
N ASN A 30 1.94 11.11 2.40
CA ASN A 30 1.58 12.47 1.99
C ASN A 30 2.27 12.88 0.68
N ILE A 31 3.57 12.61 0.52
CA ILE A 31 4.26 12.96 -0.74
C ILE A 31 3.69 12.17 -1.92
N TRP A 32 3.33 10.90 -1.72
CA TRP A 32 2.67 10.10 -2.75
C TRP A 32 1.31 10.68 -3.14
N TYR A 33 0.43 10.97 -2.17
CA TYR A 33 -0.87 11.60 -2.43
C TYR A 33 -0.75 12.96 -3.12
N HIS A 34 0.19 13.81 -2.70
CA HIS A 34 0.46 15.08 -3.38
C HIS A 34 0.93 14.90 -4.82
N THR A 35 1.79 13.90 -5.07
CA THR A 35 2.25 13.58 -6.42
C THR A 35 1.09 13.15 -7.32
N LEU A 36 0.18 12.31 -6.82
CA LEU A 36 -1.03 11.90 -7.53
C LEU A 36 -1.95 13.10 -7.84
N ASN A 37 -2.13 14.02 -6.87
CA ASN A 37 -2.91 15.24 -7.05
C ASN A 37 -2.31 16.20 -8.09
N CYS A 38 -0.99 16.15 -8.31
CA CYS A 38 -0.31 16.89 -9.37
C CYS A 38 -0.45 16.25 -10.77
N GLY A 39 -1.25 15.20 -10.92
CA GLY A 39 -1.50 14.53 -12.21
C GLY A 39 -0.47 13.46 -12.57
N PHE A 40 0.49 13.17 -11.68
CA PHE A 40 1.32 11.98 -11.84
C PHE A 40 0.52 10.72 -11.47
N ARG A 41 0.97 9.58 -11.98
CA ARG A 41 0.36 8.25 -11.72
C ARG A 41 1.41 7.26 -11.22
N THR A 42 2.32 7.78 -10.39
CA THR A 42 3.40 6.97 -9.80
C THR A 42 2.81 5.88 -8.90
N ARG A 43 3.47 4.72 -8.91
CA ARG A 43 3.22 3.63 -7.97
C ARG A 43 4.09 3.81 -6.73
N ILE A 44 3.98 2.89 -5.78
CA ILE A 44 4.88 2.86 -4.62
C ILE A 44 5.63 1.53 -4.54
N SER A 45 6.88 1.57 -4.12
CA SER A 45 7.65 0.38 -3.73
C SER A 45 8.06 0.50 -2.27
N GLY A 46 8.14 -0.62 -1.57
CA GLY A 46 8.67 -0.71 -0.22
C GLY A 46 10.15 -1.10 -0.25
N GLU A 47 10.98 -0.38 0.51
CA GLU A 47 12.40 -0.66 0.67
C GLU A 47 12.85 -0.61 2.14
N THR A 48 14.12 -0.93 2.41
CA THR A 48 14.68 -0.86 3.78
C THR A 48 15.86 0.12 3.90
N ASP A 49 16.48 0.56 2.79
CA ASP A 49 17.72 1.33 2.79
C ASP A 49 18.75 0.84 3.84
N PHE A 50 19.07 -0.46 3.76
CA PHE A 50 20.05 -1.11 4.63
C PHE A 50 21.46 -0.93 4.06
N PRO A 51 22.46 -0.50 4.85
CA PRO A 51 22.41 -0.22 6.30
C PRO A 51 22.20 1.25 6.67
N CYS A 52 21.97 2.15 5.72
CA CYS A 52 21.99 3.61 5.90
C CYS A 52 20.94 4.13 6.88
N ILE A 53 19.67 3.80 6.65
CA ILE A 53 18.57 4.21 7.52
C ILE A 53 18.30 3.15 8.57
N TYR A 54 18.40 1.86 8.23
CA TYR A 54 18.22 0.77 9.18
C TYR A 54 19.44 -0.14 9.24
N GLY A 55 20.06 -0.23 10.41
CA GLY A 55 21.18 -1.16 10.67
C GLY A 55 20.77 -2.51 11.27
N GLU A 56 19.50 -2.69 11.64
CA GLU A 56 19.05 -3.88 12.38
C GLU A 56 18.98 -5.14 11.51
N ARG A 57 18.33 -5.06 10.34
CA ARG A 57 18.19 -6.16 9.38
C ARG A 57 17.63 -5.69 8.04
N VAL A 58 17.84 -6.49 7.00
CA VAL A 58 17.16 -6.36 5.70
C VAL A 58 15.69 -6.76 5.82
N GLY A 59 14.83 -6.15 4.99
CA GLY A 59 13.43 -6.53 4.83
C GLY A 59 12.52 -6.01 5.94
N LEU A 60 12.75 -4.76 6.38
CA LEU A 60 11.82 -4.01 7.22
C LEU A 60 10.69 -3.43 6.37
N GLY A 61 11.03 -2.73 5.29
CA GLY A 61 10.08 -2.42 4.22
C GLY A 61 10.17 -3.40 3.07
N ARG A 62 9.01 -3.72 2.50
CA ARG A 62 8.86 -4.78 1.51
C ARG A 62 7.85 -4.38 0.45
N SER A 63 8.10 -4.79 -0.79
CA SER A 63 7.14 -4.75 -1.89
C SER A 63 6.59 -6.16 -2.16
N TYR A 64 5.28 -6.28 -2.30
CA TYR A 64 4.59 -7.51 -2.68
C TYR A 64 3.97 -7.33 -4.05
N VAL A 65 4.43 -8.11 -5.04
CA VAL A 65 4.05 -7.96 -6.44
C VAL A 65 3.32 -9.21 -6.93
N LYS A 66 2.14 -9.04 -7.51
CA LYS A 66 1.38 -10.15 -8.12
C LYS A 66 1.98 -10.49 -9.49
N LEU A 67 2.40 -11.74 -9.66
CA LEU A 67 2.91 -12.28 -10.93
C LEU A 67 2.00 -13.39 -11.43
N ASP A 68 1.78 -13.48 -12.74
CA ASP A 68 1.01 -14.58 -13.36
C ASP A 68 1.88 -15.82 -13.64
N GLY A 69 3.20 -15.66 -13.60
CA GLY A 69 4.17 -16.70 -13.94
C GLY A 69 5.31 -16.81 -12.92
N LYS A 70 6.44 -17.34 -13.38
CA LYS A 70 7.63 -17.48 -12.54
C LYS A 70 8.19 -16.11 -12.16
N LEU A 71 8.73 -16.04 -10.95
CA LEU A 71 9.52 -14.88 -10.51
C LEU A 71 10.75 -14.72 -11.40
N THR A 72 10.81 -13.59 -12.10
CA THR A 72 12.02 -13.05 -12.73
C THR A 72 12.16 -11.59 -12.31
N PHE A 73 13.38 -11.05 -12.41
CA PHE A 73 13.62 -9.64 -12.09
C PHE A 73 12.76 -8.71 -12.96
N ASP A 74 12.76 -8.93 -14.28
CA ASP A 74 11.99 -8.11 -15.22
C ASP A 74 10.49 -8.18 -14.95
N ALA A 75 9.94 -9.37 -14.69
CA ALA A 75 8.51 -9.53 -14.39
C ALA A 75 8.13 -8.84 -13.07
N TRP A 76 9.03 -8.85 -12.08
CA TRP A 76 8.82 -8.16 -10.81
C TRP A 76 8.84 -6.63 -10.98
N CYS A 77 9.82 -6.09 -11.71
CA CYS A 77 9.91 -4.66 -12.02
C CYS A 77 8.70 -4.18 -12.82
N GLU A 78 8.30 -4.95 -13.84
CA GLU A 78 7.13 -4.65 -14.66
C GLU A 78 5.83 -4.70 -13.85
N GLY A 79 5.71 -5.64 -12.91
CA GLY A 79 4.57 -5.69 -12.00
C GLY A 79 4.45 -4.44 -11.12
N ILE A 80 5.57 -3.89 -10.63
CA ILE A 80 5.57 -2.60 -9.91
C ILE A 80 5.17 -1.46 -10.85
N ARG A 81 5.75 -1.40 -12.06
CA ARG A 81 5.43 -0.36 -13.05
C ARG A 81 3.94 -0.30 -13.37
N GLN A 82 3.31 -1.48 -13.56
CA GLN A 82 1.87 -1.60 -13.80
C GLN A 82 1.03 -1.25 -12.58
N GLY A 83 1.61 -1.27 -11.37
CA GLY A 83 0.92 -1.04 -10.10
C GLY A 83 0.32 -2.30 -9.49
N ARG A 84 0.74 -3.50 -9.89
CA ARG A 84 0.27 -4.80 -9.38
C ARG A 84 0.85 -5.14 -8.00
N ASN A 85 0.96 -4.16 -7.11
CA ASN A 85 1.72 -4.31 -5.88
C ASN A 85 1.18 -3.51 -4.71
N TYR A 86 1.56 -3.93 -3.50
CA TYR A 86 1.43 -3.16 -2.27
C TYR A 86 2.72 -3.23 -1.46
N VAL A 87 2.81 -2.43 -0.41
CA VAL A 87 3.99 -2.32 0.46
C VAL A 87 3.63 -2.58 1.92
N GLY A 88 4.60 -2.96 2.75
CA GLY A 88 4.38 -3.07 4.18
C GLY A 88 5.55 -3.64 4.97
N ASP A 89 5.34 -3.79 6.28
CA ASP A 89 6.34 -4.25 7.26
C ASP A 89 6.54 -5.80 7.26
N GLY A 90 5.75 -6.50 6.44
CA GLY A 90 5.68 -7.95 6.38
C GLY A 90 4.91 -8.63 7.51
N ARG A 91 4.13 -7.86 8.28
CA ARG A 91 3.18 -8.37 9.27
C ARG A 91 1.72 -8.14 8.86
N SER A 92 1.49 -7.36 7.81
CA SER A 92 0.20 -7.15 7.16
C SER A 92 0.27 -7.40 5.66
N HIS A 93 -0.85 -7.85 5.10
CA HIS A 93 -1.02 -8.14 3.68
C HIS A 93 -2.39 -7.66 3.20
N LEU A 94 -2.40 -7.00 2.04
CA LEU A 94 -3.58 -6.46 1.36
C LEU A 94 -3.58 -6.98 -0.08
N MET A 95 -4.07 -8.20 -0.27
CA MET A 95 -4.00 -8.92 -1.54
C MET A 95 -5.30 -8.79 -2.33
N GLU A 96 -5.21 -8.96 -3.65
CA GLU A 96 -6.39 -9.01 -4.53
C GLU A 96 -7.31 -7.79 -4.39
N PHE A 97 -6.73 -6.61 -4.14
CA PHE A 97 -7.48 -5.37 -4.09
C PHE A 97 -8.09 -5.05 -5.46
N GLN A 98 -9.39 -4.78 -5.47
CA GLN A 98 -10.14 -4.39 -6.66
C GLN A 98 -11.22 -3.38 -6.30
N VAL A 99 -11.59 -2.53 -7.27
CA VAL A 99 -12.70 -1.57 -7.18
C VAL A 99 -13.62 -1.80 -8.36
N ASP A 100 -14.91 -2.05 -8.10
CA ASP A 100 -15.93 -2.38 -9.12
C ASP A 100 -15.46 -3.49 -10.10
N GLY A 101 -14.77 -4.50 -9.54
CA GLY A 101 -14.22 -5.63 -10.28
C GLY A 101 -12.97 -5.33 -11.12
N VAL A 102 -12.45 -4.09 -11.10
CA VAL A 102 -11.16 -3.75 -11.71
C VAL A 102 -10.05 -4.01 -10.70
N ALA A 103 -9.20 -4.99 -10.98
CA ALA A 103 -8.09 -5.33 -10.10
C ALA A 103 -6.98 -4.28 -10.17
N MET A 104 -6.31 -4.06 -9.05
CA MET A 104 -5.12 -3.23 -8.99
C MET A 104 -4.06 -3.72 -9.99
N GLY A 105 -3.55 -2.80 -10.82
CA GLY A 105 -2.64 -3.09 -11.93
C GLY A 105 -3.30 -3.31 -13.29
N GLU A 106 -4.63 -3.44 -13.35
CA GLU A 106 -5.37 -3.47 -14.61
C GLU A 106 -5.83 -2.07 -15.01
N LYS A 107 -6.01 -1.82 -16.30
CA LYS A 107 -6.48 -0.52 -16.84
C LYS A 107 -5.69 0.67 -16.26
N GLU A 108 -4.36 0.59 -16.30
CA GLU A 108 -3.46 1.59 -15.72
C GLU A 108 -3.65 1.81 -14.19
N SER A 109 -4.18 0.81 -13.48
CA SER A 109 -4.61 0.91 -12.08
C SER A 109 -5.60 2.05 -11.82
N GLU A 110 -6.49 2.32 -12.78
CA GLU A 110 -7.52 3.35 -12.67
C GLU A 110 -8.92 2.80 -12.93
N SER A 111 -9.90 3.34 -12.21
CA SER A 111 -11.32 3.12 -12.48
C SER A 111 -12.00 4.47 -12.74
N ASN A 112 -12.49 4.66 -13.97
CA ASN A 112 -13.10 5.91 -14.41
C ASN A 112 -14.61 5.90 -14.15
N LEU A 113 -15.05 6.71 -13.18
CA LEU A 113 -16.46 6.93 -12.91
C LEU A 113 -17.03 8.01 -13.85
N GLN A 114 -18.16 7.72 -14.49
CA GLN A 114 -18.85 8.68 -15.38
C GLN A 114 -19.53 9.82 -14.60
N ALA A 115 -19.89 9.56 -13.34
CA ALA A 115 -20.43 10.52 -12.40
C ALA A 115 -20.10 10.07 -10.97
N PRO A 116 -20.17 10.97 -9.96
CA PRO A 116 -20.12 10.57 -8.56
C PRO A 116 -21.11 9.44 -8.27
N GLY A 117 -20.71 8.48 -7.43
CA GLY A 117 -21.48 7.27 -7.19
C GLY A 117 -20.85 6.38 -6.14
N ASN A 118 -21.53 5.30 -5.80
CA ASN A 118 -20.96 4.29 -4.90
C ASN A 118 -20.04 3.37 -5.68
N VAL A 119 -18.92 3.01 -5.06
CA VAL A 119 -18.01 1.97 -5.54
C VAL A 119 -17.88 0.88 -4.49
N THR A 120 -17.71 -0.36 -4.96
CA THR A 120 -17.44 -1.52 -4.09
C THR A 120 -15.97 -1.89 -4.21
N ALA A 121 -15.24 -1.78 -3.09
CA ALA A 121 -13.86 -2.22 -2.98
C ALA A 121 -13.79 -3.56 -2.24
N THR A 122 -13.05 -4.53 -2.78
CA THR A 122 -12.83 -5.83 -2.13
C THR A 122 -11.35 -6.18 -2.08
N LEU A 123 -10.96 -6.96 -1.07
CA LEU A 123 -9.59 -7.45 -0.90
C LEU A 123 -9.54 -8.66 0.04
N LYS A 124 -8.43 -9.39 -0.02
CA LYS A 124 -8.01 -10.37 0.99
C LYS A 124 -7.01 -9.73 1.93
N ALA A 125 -7.34 -9.65 3.21
CA ALA A 125 -6.49 -9.07 4.24
C ALA A 125 -6.00 -10.11 5.25
N ALA A 126 -4.74 -9.99 5.66
CA ALA A 126 -4.20 -10.68 6.83
C ALA A 126 -3.31 -9.73 7.62
N ALA A 127 -3.27 -9.91 8.93
CA ALA A 127 -2.41 -9.19 9.84
C ALA A 127 -1.89 -10.17 10.90
N TYR A 128 -0.73 -9.91 11.47
CA TYR A 128 -0.20 -10.68 12.58
C TYR A 128 0.34 -9.76 13.68
N LEU A 129 -0.27 -9.86 14.86
CA LEU A 129 0.18 -9.21 16.08
C LEU A 129 0.70 -10.25 17.07
N ASN A 130 1.65 -9.84 17.91
CA ASN A 130 2.03 -10.65 19.07
C ASN A 130 0.87 -10.64 20.08
N LYS A 131 0.70 -11.75 20.82
CA LYS A 131 -0.32 -11.85 21.88
C LYS A 131 -0.19 -10.74 22.93
N THR A 132 1.04 -10.44 23.34
CA THR A 132 1.35 -9.34 24.25
C THR A 132 1.68 -8.09 23.43
N PRO A 133 1.03 -6.94 23.68
CA PRO A 133 1.39 -5.69 23.04
C PRO A 133 2.85 -5.30 23.28
N ILE A 134 3.46 -4.63 22.30
CA ILE A 134 4.82 -4.09 22.47
C ILE A 134 4.70 -2.78 23.27
N PRO A 135 5.23 -2.71 24.50
CA PRO A 135 5.00 -1.57 25.39
C PRO A 135 5.38 -0.23 24.73
N GLY A 136 4.43 0.69 24.73
CA GLY A 136 4.61 2.05 24.23
C GLY A 136 4.76 2.19 22.71
N LEU A 137 4.72 1.11 21.92
CA LEU A 137 4.92 1.21 20.47
C LEU A 137 3.70 1.81 19.76
N GLN A 138 2.49 1.47 20.20
CA GLN A 138 1.24 2.00 19.65
C GLN A 138 1.18 3.54 19.72
N ASN A 139 1.57 4.10 20.87
CA ASN A 139 1.51 5.55 21.15
C ASN A 139 2.82 6.28 20.86
N ARG A 140 3.84 5.58 20.33
CA ARG A 140 5.12 6.19 19.99
C ARG A 140 4.88 7.25 18.91
N PRO A 141 5.53 8.42 18.97
CA PRO A 141 5.41 9.40 17.88
C PRO A 141 5.77 8.78 16.51
N ALA A 142 5.13 9.25 15.44
CA ALA A 142 5.28 8.65 14.11
C ALA A 142 6.70 8.83 13.53
N ASP A 143 7.40 9.87 13.96
CA ASP A 143 8.78 10.20 13.61
C ASP A 143 9.85 9.39 14.37
N HIS A 144 9.43 8.43 15.20
CA HIS A 144 10.31 7.52 15.92
C HIS A 144 10.17 6.09 15.42
N LYS A 145 11.30 5.41 15.22
CA LYS A 145 11.34 4.01 14.77
C LYS A 145 10.67 3.06 15.78
N PRO A 146 10.15 1.91 15.31
CA PRO A 146 9.90 1.57 13.92
C PRO A 146 8.71 2.35 13.35
N TYR A 147 8.87 2.88 12.14
CA TYR A 147 7.90 3.82 11.55
C TYR A 147 6.61 3.12 11.11
N TRP A 148 6.71 2.03 10.35
CA TRP A 148 5.59 1.35 9.70
C TRP A 148 5.04 0.12 10.44
N HIS A 149 5.48 -0.12 11.68
CA HIS A 149 5.15 -1.35 12.38
C HIS A 149 3.66 -1.45 12.70
N ILE A 150 3.03 -2.59 12.34
CA ILE A 150 1.59 -2.83 12.47
C ILE A 150 1.02 -2.64 13.90
N GLU A 151 1.86 -2.76 14.93
CA GLU A 151 1.47 -2.49 16.33
C GLU A 151 0.86 -1.08 16.52
N ARG A 152 1.25 -0.12 15.68
CA ARG A 152 0.66 1.23 15.65
C ARG A 152 -0.83 1.22 15.29
N ALA A 153 -1.28 0.19 14.58
CA ALA A 153 -2.67 -0.02 14.19
C ALA A 153 -3.46 -0.93 15.13
N ARG A 154 -2.86 -1.44 16.22
CA ARG A 154 -3.56 -2.27 17.22
C ARG A 154 -4.73 -1.48 17.82
N ILE A 155 -5.82 -2.17 18.14
CA ILE A 155 -6.96 -1.60 18.87
C ILE A 155 -6.83 -1.93 20.37
N GLY A 156 -6.44 -0.94 21.18
CA GLY A 156 -6.21 -1.13 22.62
C GLY A 156 -5.25 -2.29 22.90
N ASP A 157 -5.62 -3.15 23.85
CA ASP A 157 -4.87 -4.38 24.18
C ASP A 157 -5.37 -5.63 23.43
N SER A 158 -6.26 -5.46 22.44
CA SER A 158 -6.83 -6.58 21.68
C SER A 158 -5.83 -7.15 20.66
N ASN A 159 -6.16 -8.32 20.09
CA ASN A 159 -5.47 -8.86 18.92
C ASN A 159 -6.11 -8.40 17.59
N GLU A 160 -6.71 -7.21 17.57
CA GLU A 160 -7.35 -6.63 16.39
C GLU A 160 -6.58 -5.42 15.88
N VAL A 161 -6.61 -5.21 14.56
CA VAL A 161 -6.16 -3.99 13.88
C VAL A 161 -7.31 -3.39 13.08
N LEU A 162 -7.21 -2.11 12.73
CA LEU A 162 -8.11 -1.47 11.76
C LEU A 162 -7.53 -1.57 10.35
N VAL A 163 -8.37 -2.00 9.40
CA VAL A 163 -8.15 -1.85 7.97
C VAL A 163 -9.01 -0.69 7.50
N GLU A 164 -8.40 0.30 6.84
CA GLU A 164 -9.07 1.52 6.38
C GLU A 164 -9.02 1.61 4.85
N LEU A 165 -10.16 1.92 4.24
CA LEU A 165 -10.23 2.33 2.83
C LEU A 165 -10.10 3.86 2.76
N ILE A 166 -9.10 4.35 2.04
CA ILE A 166 -8.77 5.77 1.96
C ILE A 166 -9.31 6.38 0.67
N VAL A 167 -9.97 7.53 0.78
CA VAL A 167 -10.41 8.36 -0.35
C VAL A 167 -9.89 9.78 -0.11
N ASN A 168 -9.17 10.33 -1.09
CA ASN A 168 -8.58 11.67 -1.03
C ASN A 168 -7.76 11.96 0.26
N GLY A 169 -7.01 10.95 0.74
CA GLY A 169 -6.17 11.07 1.93
C GLY A 169 -6.90 10.89 3.27
N TYR A 170 -8.21 10.62 3.27
CA TYR A 170 -9.00 10.41 4.48
C TYR A 170 -9.63 9.01 4.53
N PRO A 171 -9.73 8.37 5.72
CA PRO A 171 -10.46 7.11 5.86
C PRO A 171 -11.95 7.29 5.54
N ALA A 172 -12.41 6.66 4.46
CA ALA A 172 -13.82 6.67 4.04
C ALA A 172 -14.62 5.53 4.66
N ALA A 173 -13.98 4.38 4.92
CA ALA A 173 -14.56 3.25 5.61
C ALA A 173 -13.49 2.48 6.40
N LYS A 174 -13.92 1.74 7.43
CA LYS A 174 -13.02 0.98 8.31
C LYS A 174 -13.65 -0.35 8.70
N GLN A 175 -12.84 -1.39 8.79
CA GLN A 175 -13.24 -2.69 9.34
C GLN A 175 -12.16 -3.20 10.29
N LYS A 176 -12.59 -3.92 11.32
CA LYS A 176 -11.66 -4.62 12.22
C LYS A 176 -11.18 -5.90 11.58
N LEU A 177 -9.91 -6.22 11.79
CA LEU A 177 -9.30 -7.47 11.37
C LEU A 177 -8.61 -8.12 12.56
N ILE A 178 -8.92 -9.39 12.83
CA ILE A 178 -8.19 -10.19 13.81
C ILE A 178 -6.78 -10.45 13.24
N ALA A 179 -5.75 -10.03 13.96
CA ALA A 179 -4.37 -10.11 13.54
C ALA A 179 -3.72 -11.43 13.98
N ASP A 180 -4.25 -12.55 13.49
CA ASP A 180 -3.81 -13.91 13.80
C ASP A 180 -3.07 -14.61 12.63
N GLY A 181 -2.81 -13.88 11.54
CA GLY A 181 -2.19 -14.39 10.32
C GLY A 181 -3.17 -15.05 9.34
N THR A 182 -4.45 -15.17 9.68
CA THR A 182 -5.45 -15.79 8.79
C THR A 182 -5.95 -14.79 7.76
N LEU A 183 -5.99 -15.22 6.50
CA LEU A 183 -6.57 -14.46 5.39
C LEU A 183 -8.09 -14.36 5.50
N ARG A 184 -8.60 -13.15 5.31
CA ARG A 184 -10.04 -12.84 5.37
C ARG A 184 -10.43 -11.94 4.20
N ASP A 185 -11.58 -12.23 3.60
CA ASP A 185 -12.19 -11.38 2.60
C ASP A 185 -12.82 -10.17 3.29
N LEU A 186 -12.53 -8.97 2.79
CA LEU A 186 -13.12 -7.72 3.24
C LEU A 186 -13.81 -7.03 2.04
N THR A 187 -14.90 -6.33 2.32
CA THR A 187 -15.68 -5.58 1.32
C THR A 187 -16.09 -4.25 1.91
N PHE A 188 -15.92 -3.18 1.13
CA PHE A 188 -16.28 -1.82 1.50
C PHE A 188 -17.13 -1.20 0.39
N ASP A 189 -18.28 -0.67 0.75
CA ASP A 189 -19.11 0.14 -0.14
C ASP A 189 -18.96 1.61 0.28
N VAL A 190 -18.40 2.44 -0.60
CA VAL A 190 -18.13 3.85 -0.29
C VAL A 190 -18.68 4.80 -1.37
N PRO A 191 -19.31 5.92 -0.98
CA PRO A 191 -19.70 6.96 -1.92
C PRO A 191 -18.49 7.79 -2.33
N ILE A 192 -18.23 7.88 -3.64
CA ILE A 192 -17.28 8.82 -4.23
C ILE A 192 -18.03 10.10 -4.59
N LYS A 193 -17.56 11.21 -4.02
CA LYS A 193 -18.11 12.55 -4.23
C LYS A 193 -17.18 13.37 -5.13
N GLN A 194 -17.75 14.40 -5.76
CA GLN A 194 -16.97 15.45 -6.44
C GLN A 194 -16.14 16.26 -5.44
#